data_AF-A0A957KUZ2-F1
#
_entry.id   AF-A0A957KUZ2-F1
#
_cell.length_a   1.000
_cell.length_b   1.000
_cell.length_c   1.000
_cell.angle_alpha   90.00
_cell.angle_beta   90.00
_cell.angle_gamma   90.00
#
_symmetry.space_group_name_H-M   'P 1'
#
loop_
_entity.id
_entity.type
_entity.pdbx_description
1 polymer ?
#
loop_
_entity_poly.entity_id
_entity_poly.type
_entity_poly.pdbx_seq_one_letter_code
_entity_poly.pdbx_strand_id
1 'polypeptide(L)'
;PLGSKLIEATGVTTDSVSTQRGEKGTQVFTGYFILPPRNTNVATFTYTLPPEWTPENYALVLQRQSGTGPLPVTLEIDGAAMTTTLDGAKLAWPLPASASP
;
A
#
# COMPACT_ATOMS: atom_id res chain seq x y z
N PRO A 1 -11.00 0.47 -1.72
CA PRO A 1 -12.22 0.48 -2.57
C PRO A 1 -12.76 1.91 -2.66
N LEU A 2 -13.65 2.22 -3.61
CA LEU A 2 -14.28 3.55 -3.66
C LEU A 2 -14.90 3.89 -2.29
N GLY A 3 -14.65 5.11 -1.79
CA GLY A 3 -15.08 5.55 -0.47
C GLY A 3 -14.08 5.28 0.66
N SER A 4 -12.99 4.55 0.41
CA SER A 4 -11.86 4.48 1.36
C SER A 4 -11.30 5.87 1.64
N LYS A 5 -10.97 6.15 2.90
CA LYS A 5 -10.49 7.47 3.34
C LYS A 5 -9.09 7.34 3.91
N LEU A 6 -8.15 8.10 3.35
CA LEU A 6 -6.83 8.26 3.93
C LEU A 6 -6.95 9.03 5.25
N ILE A 7 -6.44 8.44 6.32
CA ILE A 7 -6.36 9.06 7.65
C ILE A 7 -5.04 9.80 7.78
N GLU A 8 -3.94 9.15 7.38
CA GLU A 8 -2.60 9.70 7.51
C GLU A 8 -1.65 9.10 6.47
N ALA A 9 -0.69 9.90 6.01
CA ALA A 9 0.48 9.40 5.28
C ALA A 9 1.75 10.04 5.86
N THR A 10 2.67 9.22 6.38
CA THR A 10 3.96 9.65 6.93
C THR A 10 5.12 9.10 6.10
N GLY A 11 6.31 9.69 6.25
CA GLY A 11 7.47 9.35 5.41
C GLY A 11 7.33 9.74 3.94
N VAL A 12 6.38 10.62 3.61
CA VAL A 12 6.20 11.24 2.29
C VAL A 12 6.18 12.75 2.44
N THR A 13 6.43 13.48 1.36
CA THR A 13 6.29 14.94 1.34
C THR A 13 4.81 15.27 1.52
N THR A 14 4.45 16.12 2.49
CA THR A 14 3.05 16.34 2.88
C THR A 14 2.18 16.86 1.73
N ASP A 15 2.71 17.75 0.89
CA ASP A 15 2.04 18.31 -0.28
C ASP A 15 1.98 17.35 -1.49
N SER A 16 2.68 16.22 -1.42
CA SER A 16 2.65 15.18 -2.46
C SER A 16 1.48 14.21 -2.32
N VAL A 17 0.82 14.19 -1.16
CA VAL A 17 -0.22 13.22 -0.86
C VAL A 17 -1.44 13.47 -1.71
N SER A 18 -1.85 12.46 -2.49
CA SER A 18 -3.01 12.54 -3.37
C SER A 18 -3.94 11.35 -3.18
N THR A 19 -5.24 11.62 -3.28
CA THR A 19 -6.31 10.64 -3.19
C THR A 19 -7.15 10.72 -4.46
N GLN A 20 -7.21 9.63 -5.21
CA GLN A 20 -7.83 9.63 -6.54
C GLN A 20 -8.66 8.37 -6.77
N ARG A 21 -9.74 8.51 -7.54
CA ARG A 21 -10.48 7.36 -8.04
C ARG A 21 -9.65 6.66 -9.11
N GLY A 22 -9.35 5.38 -8.88
CA GLY A 22 -8.73 4.49 -9.85
C GLY A 22 -9.76 3.75 -10.70
N GLU A 23 -9.24 2.94 -11.61
CA GLU A 23 -10.05 2.02 -12.41
C GLU A 23 -10.68 0.92 -11.56
N LYS A 24 -11.72 0.26 -12.10
CA LYS A 24 -12.40 -0.89 -11.48
C LYS A 24 -12.88 -0.63 -10.04
N GLY A 25 -13.26 0.61 -9.72
CA GLY A 25 -13.76 0.98 -8.39
C GLY A 25 -12.67 1.06 -7.32
N THR A 26 -11.40 1.14 -7.71
CA THR A 26 -10.27 1.28 -6.79
C THR A 26 -10.20 2.71 -6.24
N GLN A 27 -9.82 2.85 -4.98
CA GLN A 27 -9.37 4.14 -4.42
C GLN A 27 -7.85 4.09 -4.34
N VAL A 28 -7.19 5.10 -4.91
CA VAL A 28 -5.73 5.18 -4.99
C VAL A 28 -5.24 6.27 -4.05
N PHE A 29 -4.22 5.94 -3.27
CA PHE A 29 -3.46 6.86 -2.44
C PHE A 29 -2.01 6.89 -2.95
N THR A 30 -1.46 8.08 -3.15
CA THR A 30 -0.08 8.26 -3.60
C THR A 30 0.63 9.32 -2.77
N GLY A 31 1.95 9.25 -2.77
CA GLY A 31 2.85 10.25 -2.18
C GLY A 31 4.27 9.97 -2.66
N TYR A 32 5.14 10.98 -2.64
CA TYR A 32 6.55 10.83 -2.96
C TYR A 32 7.43 11.41 -1.85
N PHE A 33 8.67 10.95 -1.78
CA PHE A 33 9.72 11.52 -0.95
C PHE A 33 11.03 11.55 -1.75
N ILE A 34 11.95 12.41 -1.34
CA ILE A 34 13.33 12.42 -1.83
C ILE A 34 14.15 11.63 -0.81
N LEU A 35 14.85 10.58 -1.27
CA LEU A 35 15.71 9.78 -0.42
C LEU A 35 17.18 10.18 -0.61
N PRO A 36 17.82 10.83 0.38
CA PRO A 36 19.25 11.09 0.32
C PRO A 36 20.05 9.77 0.31
N PRO A 37 21.26 9.76 -0.28
CA PRO A 37 22.11 8.58 -0.26
C PRO A 37 22.38 8.09 1.17
N ARG A 38 22.42 6.77 1.35
CA ARG A 38 22.69 6.08 2.63
C ARG A 38 21.66 6.33 3.74
N ASN A 39 20.50 6.86 3.42
CA ASN A 39 19.39 6.97 4.35
C ASN A 39 18.37 5.85 4.16
N THR A 40 17.60 5.60 5.22
CA THR A 40 16.41 4.77 5.20
C THR A 40 15.20 5.65 5.49
N ASN A 41 14.12 5.45 4.75
CA ASN A 41 12.85 6.11 4.97
C ASN A 41 11.74 5.06 5.03
N VAL A 42 10.80 5.25 5.95
CA VAL A 42 9.62 4.39 6.09
C VAL A 42 8.41 5.21 5.74
N ALA A 43 7.73 4.84 4.66
CA ALA A 43 6.47 5.45 4.26
C ALA A 43 5.30 4.63 4.82
N THR A 44 4.41 5.27 5.57
CA THR A 44 3.25 4.62 6.19
C THR A 44 1.99 5.30 5.69
N PHE A 45 1.02 4.50 5.21
CA PHE A 45 -0.30 4.97 4.79
C PHE A 45 -1.36 4.32 5.67
N THR A 46 -2.06 5.13 6.46
CA THR A 46 -3.16 4.70 7.32
C THR A 46 -4.46 5.13 6.67
N TYR A 47 -5.38 4.18 6.42
CA TYR A 47 -6.66 4.46 5.79
C TYR A 47 -7.76 3.61 6.40
N THR A 48 -9.01 4.06 6.21
CA THR A 48 -10.21 3.32 6.59
C THR A 48 -10.94 2.85 5.35
N LEU A 49 -11.61 1.70 5.48
CA LEU A 49 -12.52 1.17 4.48
C LEU A 49 -13.96 1.64 4.77
N PRO A 50 -14.82 1.78 3.75
CA PRO A 50 -16.26 1.88 3.97
C PRO A 50 -16.78 0.63 4.72
N PRO A 51 -17.84 0.76 5.52
CA PRO A 51 -18.29 -0.29 6.45
C PRO A 51 -18.76 -1.59 5.77
N GLU A 52 -19.10 -1.55 4.49
CA GLU A 52 -19.47 -2.74 3.69
C GLU A 52 -18.26 -3.61 3.27
N TRP A 53 -17.04 -3.13 3.49
CA TRP A 53 -15.82 -3.86 3.17
C TRP A 53 -15.19 -4.45 4.43
N THR A 54 -14.79 -5.71 4.31
CA THR A 54 -14.11 -6.49 5.34
C THR A 54 -12.82 -7.07 4.74
N PRO A 55 -11.87 -7.55 5.56
CA PRO A 55 -10.67 -8.23 5.07
C PRO A 55 -10.95 -9.37 4.08
N GLU A 56 -12.11 -10.03 4.16
CA GLU A 56 -12.49 -11.16 3.30
C GLU A 56 -12.94 -10.75 1.90
N ASN A 57 -13.44 -9.53 1.72
CA ASN A 57 -13.92 -9.02 0.43
C ASN A 57 -13.09 -7.85 -0.11
N TYR A 58 -12.02 -7.47 0.60
CA TYR A 58 -11.12 -6.39 0.25
C TYR A 58 -9.86 -6.93 -0.47
N ALA A 59 -9.41 -6.19 -1.49
CA ALA A 59 -8.11 -6.40 -2.11
C ALA A 59 -7.27 -5.12 -2.06
N LEU A 60 -6.02 -5.28 -1.62
CA LEU A 60 -5.02 -4.23 -1.56
C LEU A 60 -3.96 -4.50 -2.63
N VAL A 61 -3.59 -3.48 -3.39
CA VAL A 61 -2.48 -3.55 -4.36
C VAL A 61 -1.45 -2.50 -4.00
N LEU A 62 -0.24 -2.95 -3.67
CA LEU A 62 0.93 -2.09 -3.54
C LEU A 62 1.73 -2.16 -4.83
N GLN A 63 2.14 -1.01 -5.35
CA GLN A 63 2.99 -0.93 -6.52
C GLN A 63 4.27 -0.18 -6.16
N ARG A 64 5.42 -0.79 -6.43
CA ARG A 64 6.70 -0.10 -6.29
C ARG A 64 7.01 0.69 -7.56
N GLN A 65 7.83 1.74 -7.42
CA GLN A 65 8.41 2.37 -8.60
C GLN A 65 9.42 1.44 -9.27
N SER A 66 9.52 1.56 -10.60
CA SER A 66 10.56 0.87 -11.35
C SER A 66 11.94 1.39 -10.94
N GLY A 67 12.96 0.54 -11.00
CA GLY A 67 14.33 0.90 -10.63
C GLY A 67 14.63 0.88 -9.13
N THR A 68 13.64 0.65 -8.25
CA THR A 68 13.92 0.34 -6.85
C THR A 68 14.30 -1.14 -6.68
N GLY A 69 15.13 -1.44 -5.69
CA GLY A 69 15.31 -2.82 -5.22
C GLY A 69 14.05 -3.38 -4.54
N PRO A 70 14.10 -4.63 -4.06
CA PRO A 70 13.03 -5.21 -3.27
C PRO A 70 12.70 -4.35 -2.05
N LEU A 71 11.41 -4.15 -1.79
CA LEU A 71 10.94 -3.30 -0.70
C LEU A 71 10.38 -4.15 0.45
N PRO A 72 10.89 -4.02 1.69
CA PRO A 72 10.24 -4.60 2.85
C PRO A 72 8.90 -3.89 3.07
N VAL A 73 7.84 -4.66 3.27
CA VAL A 73 6.47 -4.18 3.46
C VAL A 73 5.91 -4.80 4.73
N THR A 74 5.31 -3.96 5.57
CA THR A 74 4.45 -4.40 6.66
C THR A 74 3.01 -4.00 6.34
N LEU A 75 2.10 -4.96 6.38
CA LEU A 75 0.66 -4.73 6.25
C LEU A 75 0.01 -4.99 7.61
N GLU A 76 -0.76 -4.03 8.10
CA GLU A 76 -1.60 -4.20 9.28
C GLU A 76 -3.06 -4.00 8.85
N ILE A 77 -3.86 -5.06 8.94
CA ILE A 77 -5.24 -5.09 8.48
C ILE A 77 -6.07 -5.71 9.59
N ASP A 78 -7.00 -4.93 10.15
CA ASP A 78 -7.89 -5.34 11.25
C ASP A 78 -7.14 -5.99 12.44
N GLY A 79 -6.01 -5.39 12.84
CA GLY A 79 -5.16 -5.87 13.93
C GLY A 79 -4.28 -7.08 13.60
N ALA A 80 -4.43 -7.67 12.41
CA ALA A 80 -3.52 -8.70 11.91
C ALA A 80 -2.35 -8.04 11.16
N ALA A 81 -1.14 -8.28 11.65
CA ALA A 81 0.09 -7.80 11.02
C ALA A 81 0.77 -8.91 10.21
N MET A 82 1.26 -8.58 9.01
CA MET A 82 2.13 -9.44 8.22
C MET A 82 3.26 -8.65 7.61
N THR A 83 4.43 -9.29 7.53
CA THR A 83 5.61 -8.75 6.87
C THR A 83 5.91 -9.56 5.61
N THR A 84 6.26 -8.87 4.54
CA THR A 84 6.60 -9.49 3.25
C THR A 84 7.58 -8.60 2.48
N THR A 85 8.11 -9.10 1.38
CA THR A 85 9.01 -8.36 0.50
C THR A 85 8.36 -8.21 -0.88
N LEU A 86 8.18 -6.97 -1.31
CA LEU A 86 7.77 -6.64 -2.68
C LEU A 86 8.99 -6.64 -3.60
N ASP A 87 9.27 -7.80 -4.21
CA ASP A 87 10.35 -7.98 -5.19
C ASP A 87 9.89 -7.62 -6.62
N GLY A 88 8.70 -8.09 -7.00
CA GLY A 88 8.04 -7.77 -8.28
C GLY A 88 7.54 -6.33 -8.38
N ALA A 89 6.90 -5.98 -9.50
CA ALA A 89 6.35 -4.63 -9.68
C ALA A 89 5.16 -4.32 -8.74
N LYS A 90 4.38 -5.35 -8.40
CA LYS A 90 3.17 -5.24 -7.59
C LYS A 90 3.08 -6.36 -6.56
N LEU A 91 2.53 -6.03 -5.40
CA LEU A 91 2.05 -6.97 -4.40
C LEU A 91 0.52 -6.86 -4.37
N ALA A 92 -0.16 -8.01 -4.41
CA ALA A 92 -1.60 -8.09 -4.18
C ALA A 92 -1.84 -8.78 -2.83
N TRP A 93 -2.73 -8.21 -2.03
CA TRP A 93 -3.26 -8.81 -0.81
C TRP A 93 -4.79 -8.97 -0.95
N PRO A 94 -5.41 -10.06 -0.45
CA PRO A 94 -4.77 -11.21 0.18
C PRO A 94 -3.79 -11.87 -0.78
N LEU A 95 -2.66 -12.34 -0.25
CA LEU A 95 -1.66 -13.02 -1.07
C LEU A 95 -2.35 -14.22 -1.73
N PRO A 96 -2.18 -14.43 -3.04
CA PRO A 96 -2.73 -15.62 -3.67
C PRO A 96 -2.20 -16.83 -2.92
N ALA A 97 -3.07 -17.81 -2.64
CA ALA A 97 -2.62 -19.09 -2.10
C ALA A 97 -1.49 -19.58 -3.01
N SER A 98 -0.28 -19.70 -2.48
CA SER A 98 0.89 -20.07 -3.25
C SER A 98 0.54 -21.30 -4.09
N ALA A 99 0.62 -21.18 -5.42
CA ALA A 99 0.64 -22.37 -6.26
C ALA A 99 1.90 -23.12 -5.84
N SER A 100 1.72 -24.17 -5.03
CA SER A 100 2.78 -25.12 -4.73
C SER A 100 3.34 -25.63 -6.05
N PRO A 101 4.67 -25.78 -6.18
CA PRO A 101 5.33 -26.16 -7.42
C PRO A 101 4.82 -27.49 -7.98
#